data_AF-A0AA39M8A0-F1
#
_entry.id   AF-A0AA39M8A0-F1
#
_cell.length_a   1.000
_cell.length_b   1.000
_cell.length_c   1.000
_cell.angle_alpha   90.00
_cell.angle_beta   90.00
_cell.angle_gamma   90.00
#
_symmetry.space_group_name_H-M   'P 1'
#
loop_
_entity.id
_entity.type
_entity.pdbx_description
1 polymer ?
#
loop_
_entity_poly.entity_id
_entity_poly.type
_entity_poly.pdbx_seq_one_letter_code
_entity_poly.pdbx_strand_id
1 'polypeptide(L)'
;MECLSCPKDVSKQAQFTLHPAMGPTVLFLFFVGAAFGFEFHHNFSSSVHPCDDFNEFVCNFGGNRKESHFTHGLKYGLEVELKEAVASSADPVVGFIKEELTTPEHDEVMFDDGIMVGMLLARKRIFDPRLEISAKEATSSLVFEKGEKTITCVYKKCPSFVQGVVWGYLLRVKLEEVKIEELTISAQLDATHFPEDYGRPLTTSEIVEKLEDDANIQKYYRLLKAQITKEKFSSQLTEGSSEIENIFASIRDEFITGIKENTWLADSEKSNLVDELLKVKLEFEKPLALEDYHEKVEDLVENAKTLEELSNSLGALLENHSGPDVPITSTTVFVHLQDQFSVAADLPRGLKFGILATRLIHGIFRSVPHFENDAFHSGLQCYNNYYGSFGLSSEEHASNKSTFQYPDASNKALNGFLDVEGSRAALKVLLKERPFGLHRVRRSANSMSVSVLSDVEWFFIGIGFEFCDDKDESESFEAATDSFFPRDSIRATAIIRQIPEFEEIFRCGKEGAMKHAELCKIIV
;
A
#
# COMPACT_ATOMS: atom_id res chain seq x y z
N MET A 1 -37.40 -38.23 -29.80
CA MET A 1 -37.62 -37.10 -28.89
C MET A 1 -37.63 -35.85 -29.73
N GLU A 2 -38.82 -35.33 -29.96
CA GLU A 2 -39.13 -34.29 -30.94
C GLU A 2 -38.61 -32.92 -30.48
N CYS A 3 -37.89 -32.25 -31.39
CA CYS A 3 -37.43 -30.87 -31.24
C CYS A 3 -38.57 -29.93 -31.65
N LEU A 4 -39.08 -29.14 -30.71
CA LEU A 4 -40.04 -28.07 -30.98
C LEU A 4 -39.30 -26.75 -31.26
N SER A 5 -39.22 -26.43 -32.55
CA SER A 5 -39.42 -25.13 -33.20
C SER A 5 -38.96 -23.82 -32.51
N CYS A 6 -37.93 -23.19 -33.10
CA CYS A 6 -37.75 -21.73 -33.08
C CYS A 6 -38.59 -21.07 -34.20
N PRO A 7 -39.20 -19.90 -33.99
CA PRO A 7 -39.65 -19.05 -35.09
C PRO A 7 -38.59 -18.02 -35.48
N LYS A 8 -38.45 -17.87 -36.81
CA LYS A 8 -37.68 -16.85 -37.52
C LYS A 8 -38.48 -15.54 -37.64
N ASP A 9 -37.74 -14.43 -37.67
CA ASP A 9 -37.97 -13.11 -38.25
C ASP A 9 -39.40 -12.65 -38.56
N VAL A 10 -39.75 -11.46 -38.04
CA VAL A 10 -40.55 -10.49 -38.78
C VAL A 10 -40.00 -9.08 -38.56
N SER A 11 -39.34 -8.56 -39.60
CA SER A 11 -39.12 -7.13 -39.80
C SER A 11 -40.45 -6.40 -39.97
N LYS A 12 -40.71 -5.37 -39.17
CA LYS A 12 -41.68 -4.32 -39.50
C LYS A 12 -41.05 -2.96 -39.29
N GLN A 13 -40.72 -2.31 -40.40
CA GLN A 13 -40.52 -0.87 -40.50
C GLN A 13 -41.84 -0.17 -40.15
N ALA A 14 -41.81 0.69 -39.14
CA ALA A 14 -42.84 1.70 -38.92
C ALA A 14 -42.26 3.06 -39.29
N GLN A 15 -42.75 3.64 -40.39
CA GLN A 15 -42.58 5.05 -40.70
C GLN A 15 -43.45 5.85 -39.73
N PHE A 16 -42.84 6.69 -38.89
CA PHE A 16 -43.54 7.73 -38.14
C PHE A 16 -43.34 9.07 -38.83
N THR A 17 -44.45 9.64 -39.29
CA THR A 17 -44.57 11.01 -39.78
C THR A 17 -44.40 12.02 -38.65
N LEU A 18 -43.54 13.00 -38.88
CA LEU A 18 -43.32 14.18 -38.03
C LEU A 18 -44.55 15.11 -38.04
N HIS A 19 -44.99 15.50 -36.84
CA HIS A 19 -45.69 16.77 -36.59
C HIS A 19 -45.03 17.49 -35.40
N PRO A 20 -44.90 18.83 -35.42
CA PRO A 20 -44.22 19.58 -34.37
C PRO A 20 -45.23 20.06 -33.32
N ALA A 21 -45.07 19.64 -32.06
CA ALA A 21 -45.73 20.30 -30.94
C ALA A 21 -44.96 20.06 -29.62
N MET A 22 -44.36 21.14 -29.14
CA MET A 22 -44.04 21.53 -27.75
C MET A 22 -43.99 20.43 -26.66
N GLY A 23 -42.79 20.27 -26.08
CA GLY A 23 -42.52 19.98 -24.65
C GLY A 23 -43.17 18.74 -24.01
N PRO A 24 -42.35 17.79 -23.53
CA PRO A 24 -41.75 18.00 -22.23
C PRO A 24 -40.26 17.68 -22.20
N THR A 25 -39.52 18.48 -21.43
CA THR A 25 -38.13 18.25 -21.06
C THR A 25 -38.03 16.90 -20.34
N VAL A 26 -37.66 15.85 -21.09
CA VAL A 26 -37.31 14.55 -20.51
C VAL A 26 -35.98 14.73 -19.81
N LEU A 27 -36.05 14.77 -18.48
CA LEU A 27 -34.93 14.71 -17.56
C LEU A 27 -34.28 13.31 -17.69
N PHE A 28 -33.51 13.08 -18.74
CA PHE A 28 -32.58 11.95 -18.87
C PHE A 28 -31.37 12.26 -17.97
N LEU A 29 -31.60 12.29 -16.66
CA LEU A 29 -30.52 12.34 -15.68
C LEU A 29 -29.82 10.98 -15.69
N PHE A 30 -28.60 11.03 -16.19
CA PHE A 30 -27.50 10.08 -16.09
C PHE A 30 -27.54 9.20 -14.82
N PHE A 31 -28.31 8.13 -14.84
CA PHE A 31 -28.05 6.92 -14.04
C PHE A 31 -27.14 5.98 -14.85
N VAL A 32 -26.09 6.52 -15.45
CA VAL A 32 -24.88 5.71 -15.61
C VAL A 32 -24.23 5.80 -14.23
N GLY A 33 -24.78 5.04 -13.28
CA GLY A 33 -23.97 4.64 -12.14
C GLY A 33 -22.79 3.94 -12.77
N ALA A 34 -21.66 4.63 -12.84
CA ALA A 34 -20.42 4.01 -13.23
C ALA A 34 -20.25 2.89 -12.21
N ALA A 35 -20.59 1.67 -12.63
CA ALA A 35 -20.13 0.48 -11.97
C ALA A 35 -18.63 0.53 -12.18
N PHE A 36 -17.95 1.26 -11.30
CA PHE A 36 -16.51 1.20 -11.15
C PHE A 36 -16.25 -0.22 -10.70
N GLY A 37 -16.11 -1.13 -11.66
CA GLY A 37 -15.73 -2.49 -11.38
C GLY A 37 -14.37 -2.42 -10.72
N PHE A 38 -14.26 -3.04 -9.55
CA PHE A 38 -12.99 -3.28 -8.90
C PHE A 38 -11.96 -3.79 -9.92
N GLU A 39 -10.93 -3.00 -10.18
CA GLU A 39 -9.88 -3.35 -11.13
C GLU A 39 -8.80 -4.12 -10.38
N PHE A 40 -8.76 -5.43 -10.62
CA PHE A 40 -7.82 -6.33 -9.97
C PHE A 40 -6.56 -6.49 -10.82
N HIS A 41 -5.53 -5.70 -10.51
CA HIS A 41 -4.22 -5.74 -11.18
C HIS A 41 -3.34 -6.85 -10.63
N HIS A 42 -3.77 -8.11 -10.75
CA HIS A 42 -2.97 -9.26 -10.36
C HIS A 42 -3.27 -10.49 -11.20
N ASN A 43 -2.22 -11.12 -11.68
CA ASN A 43 -2.32 -12.34 -12.48
C ASN A 43 -2.05 -13.55 -11.60
N PHE A 44 -3.04 -14.44 -11.47
CA PHE A 44 -2.80 -15.77 -10.93
C PHE A 44 -1.92 -16.58 -11.89
N SER A 45 -1.16 -17.54 -11.37
CA SER A 45 -0.32 -18.39 -12.21
C SER A 45 -1.19 -19.18 -13.19
N SER A 46 -0.82 -19.13 -14.46
CA SER A 46 -1.47 -19.93 -15.52
C SER A 46 -0.79 -21.29 -15.71
N SER A 47 0.41 -21.46 -15.16
CA SER A 47 1.23 -22.67 -15.28
C SER A 47 1.18 -23.57 -14.05
N VAL A 48 0.76 -23.04 -12.90
CA VAL A 48 0.68 -23.78 -11.64
C VAL A 48 -0.78 -23.92 -11.24
N HIS A 49 -1.25 -25.16 -11.05
CA HIS A 49 -2.61 -25.39 -10.57
C HIS A 49 -2.69 -25.09 -9.07
N PRO A 50 -3.81 -24.53 -8.55
CA PRO A 50 -4.02 -24.32 -7.10
C PRO A 50 -3.82 -25.56 -6.22
N CYS A 51 -3.94 -26.76 -6.81
CA CYS A 51 -3.81 -28.05 -6.12
C CYS A 51 -2.37 -28.61 -6.12
N ASP A 52 -1.47 -28.00 -6.88
CA ASP A 52 -0.06 -28.41 -6.98
C ASP A 52 0.78 -27.52 -6.05
N ASP A 53 0.66 -26.21 -6.20
CA ASP A 53 1.26 -25.21 -5.31
C ASP A 53 0.36 -23.97 -5.26
N PHE A 54 -0.35 -23.80 -4.14
CA PHE A 54 -1.31 -22.73 -3.98
C PHE A 54 -0.64 -21.38 -3.78
N ASN A 55 0.49 -21.36 -3.07
CA ASN A 55 1.22 -20.12 -2.83
C ASN A 55 1.78 -19.58 -4.15
N GLU A 56 2.41 -20.44 -4.96
CA GLU A 56 2.89 -20.04 -6.29
C GLU A 56 1.73 -19.69 -7.24
N PHE A 57 0.59 -20.39 -7.15
CA PHE A 57 -0.61 -20.02 -7.92
C PHE A 57 -1.10 -18.61 -7.58
N VAL A 58 -1.22 -18.28 -6.28
CA VAL A 58 -1.72 -16.99 -5.84
C VAL A 58 -0.69 -15.90 -6.05
N CYS A 59 0.54 -16.05 -5.57
CA CYS A 59 1.53 -14.97 -5.59
C CYS A 59 2.11 -14.72 -6.99
N ASN A 60 2.39 -15.79 -7.76
CA ASN A 60 2.87 -15.76 -9.14
C ASN A 60 3.93 -14.66 -9.37
N PHE A 61 5.01 -14.68 -8.57
CA PHE A 61 6.02 -13.62 -8.57
C PHE A 61 6.71 -13.47 -9.94
N GLY A 62 6.82 -14.55 -10.72
CA GLY A 62 7.36 -14.49 -12.08
C GLY A 62 6.45 -13.79 -13.10
N GLY A 63 5.14 -13.75 -12.86
CA GLY A 63 4.14 -13.14 -13.75
C GLY A 63 3.64 -11.76 -13.33
N ASN A 64 3.89 -11.35 -12.09
CA ASN A 64 3.49 -10.06 -11.54
C ASN A 64 4.73 -9.17 -11.36
N ARG A 65 4.66 -7.89 -11.73
CA ARG A 65 5.77 -6.95 -11.46
C ARG A 65 5.84 -6.69 -9.95
N LYS A 66 7.05 -6.51 -9.40
CA LYS A 66 7.26 -6.20 -7.96
C LYS A 66 6.38 -5.04 -7.45
N GLU A 67 6.16 -4.03 -8.27
CA GLU A 67 5.34 -2.85 -7.94
C GLU A 67 3.84 -3.04 -8.22
N SER A 68 3.47 -4.05 -9.02
CA SER A 68 2.09 -4.31 -9.42
C SER A 68 1.46 -5.47 -8.64
N HIS A 69 2.05 -5.91 -7.54
CA HIS A 69 1.41 -6.95 -6.74
C HIS A 69 0.17 -6.35 -6.09
N PHE A 70 -0.98 -6.97 -6.29
CA PHE A 70 -2.20 -6.60 -5.55
C PHE A 70 -1.96 -6.62 -4.04
N THR A 71 -1.04 -7.47 -3.56
CA THR A 71 -0.57 -7.46 -2.16
C THR A 71 0.13 -6.16 -1.79
N HIS A 72 0.89 -5.54 -2.69
CA HIS A 72 1.47 -4.21 -2.47
C HIS A 72 0.36 -3.16 -2.36
N GLY A 73 -0.67 -3.21 -3.21
CA GLY A 73 -1.84 -2.34 -3.09
C GLY A 73 -2.60 -2.55 -1.77
N LEU A 74 -2.78 -3.80 -1.33
CA LEU A 74 -3.42 -4.12 -0.05
C LEU A 74 -2.55 -3.79 1.18
N LYS A 75 -1.23 -3.92 1.09
CA LYS A 75 -0.32 -3.71 2.22
C LYS A 75 0.16 -2.25 2.32
N TYR A 76 0.24 -1.56 1.20
CA TYR A 76 0.83 -0.22 1.10
C TYR A 76 -0.04 0.80 0.36
N GLY A 77 -1.25 0.44 -0.08
CA GLY A 77 -2.12 1.34 -0.85
C GLY A 77 -2.39 2.66 -0.11
N LEU A 78 -2.68 2.60 1.19
CA LEU A 78 -2.87 3.81 1.99
C LEU A 78 -1.57 4.61 2.07
N GLU A 79 -0.42 3.98 2.26
CA GLU A 79 0.87 4.68 2.34
C GLU A 79 1.23 5.35 1.01
N VAL A 80 0.97 4.71 -0.14
CA VAL A 80 1.18 5.31 -1.47
C VAL A 80 0.27 6.53 -1.66
N GLU A 81 -1.03 6.39 -1.38
CA GLU A 81 -1.98 7.51 -1.48
C GLU A 81 -1.64 8.64 -0.49
N LEU A 82 -1.16 8.31 0.71
CA LEU A 82 -0.71 9.29 1.69
C LEU A 82 0.56 10.01 1.23
N LYS A 83 1.55 9.30 0.68
CA LYS A 83 2.78 9.92 0.13
C LYS A 83 2.44 10.91 -0.97
N GLU A 84 1.54 10.54 -1.88
CA GLU A 84 1.06 11.45 -2.93
C GLU A 84 0.25 12.62 -2.35
N ALA A 85 -0.62 12.37 -1.37
CA ALA A 85 -1.42 13.40 -0.73
C ALA A 85 -0.57 14.41 0.08
N VAL A 86 0.49 13.94 0.74
CA VAL A 86 1.45 14.79 1.46
C VAL A 86 2.26 15.61 0.48
N ALA A 87 2.86 14.98 -0.53
CA ALA A 87 3.67 15.67 -1.53
C ALA A 87 2.86 16.70 -2.32
N SER A 88 1.56 16.50 -2.50
CA SER A 88 0.65 17.47 -3.14
C SER A 88 0.03 18.48 -2.18
N SER A 89 0.28 18.36 -0.87
CA SER A 89 -0.33 19.23 0.14
C SER A 89 0.21 20.66 0.08
N ALA A 90 -0.61 21.60 0.58
CA ALA A 90 -0.24 23.00 0.79
C ALA A 90 0.37 23.24 2.19
N ASP A 91 0.84 22.17 2.83
CA ASP A 91 1.46 22.23 4.16
C ASP A 91 2.74 23.10 4.13
N PRO A 92 2.95 24.00 5.11
CA PRO A 92 4.08 24.92 5.09
C PRO A 92 5.44 24.23 5.15
N VAL A 93 5.59 23.10 5.86
CA VAL A 93 6.86 22.36 5.92
C VAL A 93 7.13 21.68 4.58
N VAL A 94 6.09 21.10 3.96
CA VAL A 94 6.22 20.54 2.60
C VAL A 94 6.55 21.63 1.58
N GLY A 95 5.95 22.82 1.71
CA GLY A 95 6.27 24.00 0.91
C GLY A 95 7.73 24.42 1.04
N PHE A 96 8.22 24.51 2.28
CA PHE A 96 9.62 24.79 2.58
C PHE A 96 10.57 23.75 1.97
N ILE A 97 10.27 22.45 2.10
CA ILE A 97 11.08 21.38 1.52
C ILE A 97 11.08 21.44 0.00
N LYS A 98 9.93 21.73 -0.63
CA LYS A 98 9.89 21.94 -2.09
C LYS A 98 10.76 23.12 -2.50
N GLU A 99 10.67 24.24 -1.79
CA GLU A 99 11.52 25.41 -2.04
C GLU A 99 12.99 25.02 -1.90
N GLU A 100 13.39 24.36 -0.81
CA GLU A 100 14.77 23.91 -0.57
C GLU A 100 15.26 22.93 -1.64
N LEU A 101 14.47 21.92 -2.01
CA LEU A 101 14.84 20.96 -3.06
C LEU A 101 14.91 21.61 -4.45
N THR A 102 14.15 22.70 -4.68
CA THR A 102 14.30 23.52 -5.88
C THR A 102 15.40 24.57 -5.76
N THR A 103 15.92 24.82 -4.55
CA THR A 103 17.01 25.75 -4.25
C THR A 103 18.32 24.96 -4.34
N PRO A 104 18.98 24.97 -5.49
CA PRO A 104 19.96 23.95 -5.80
C PRO A 104 21.28 24.22 -5.08
N GLU A 105 21.91 23.20 -4.53
CA GLU A 105 23.39 23.15 -4.43
C GLU A 105 24.04 23.38 -5.81
N HIS A 106 23.29 23.17 -6.91
CA HIS A 106 23.69 23.52 -8.27
C HIS A 106 23.63 25.04 -8.54
N ASP A 107 22.96 25.86 -7.74
CA ASP A 107 22.89 27.30 -8.01
C ASP A 107 24.21 27.97 -7.71
N GLU A 108 24.96 27.53 -6.69
CA GLU A 108 26.31 28.03 -6.44
C GLU A 108 27.27 27.62 -7.57
N VAL A 109 27.26 26.34 -7.97
CA VAL A 109 28.10 25.85 -9.08
C VAL A 109 27.75 26.54 -10.40
N MET A 110 26.45 26.64 -10.71
CA MET A 110 25.97 27.29 -11.93
C MET A 110 26.22 28.79 -11.90
N PHE A 111 26.12 29.44 -10.73
CA PHE A 111 26.49 30.84 -10.56
C PHE A 111 27.99 31.03 -10.83
N ASP A 112 28.85 30.18 -10.29
CA ASP A 112 30.30 30.22 -10.51
C ASP A 112 30.68 29.97 -11.98
N ASP A 113 30.07 28.97 -12.62
CA ASP A 113 30.23 28.74 -14.06
C ASP A 113 29.75 29.94 -14.88
N GLY A 114 28.63 30.52 -14.49
CA GLY A 114 28.10 31.76 -15.04
C GLY A 114 29.11 32.90 -14.91
N ILE A 115 29.69 33.11 -13.72
CA ILE A 115 30.72 34.12 -13.48
C ILE A 115 31.87 33.95 -14.47
N MET A 116 32.35 32.71 -14.62
CA MET A 116 33.45 32.42 -15.53
C MET A 116 33.10 32.78 -16.99
N VAL A 117 31.91 32.40 -17.46
CA VAL A 117 31.40 32.78 -18.79
C VAL A 117 31.30 34.30 -18.92
N GLY A 118 30.71 35.00 -17.96
CA GLY A 118 30.59 36.46 -17.92
C GLY A 118 31.94 37.18 -18.02
N MET A 119 32.94 36.68 -17.29
CA MET A 119 34.31 37.20 -17.35
C MET A 119 34.97 36.97 -18.70
N LEU A 120 34.72 35.83 -19.35
CA LEU A 120 35.24 35.53 -20.70
C LEU A 120 34.60 36.42 -21.76
N LEU A 121 33.29 36.70 -21.64
CA LEU A 121 32.56 37.64 -22.50
C LEU A 121 33.12 39.05 -22.40
N ALA A 122 33.32 39.56 -21.18
CA ALA A 122 33.88 40.89 -20.96
C ALA A 122 35.29 41.05 -21.56
N ARG A 123 36.04 39.95 -21.65
CA ARG A 123 37.37 39.91 -22.28
C ARG A 123 37.33 39.64 -23.80
N LYS A 124 36.14 39.48 -24.39
CA LYS A 124 35.94 39.12 -25.80
C LYS A 124 36.65 37.82 -26.19
N ARG A 125 36.71 36.84 -25.27
CA ARG A 125 37.34 35.53 -25.49
C ARG A 125 36.37 34.47 -26.03
N ILE A 126 35.08 34.70 -25.84
CA ILE A 126 33.98 33.92 -26.41
C ILE A 126 32.98 34.89 -27.04
N PHE A 127 32.24 34.43 -28.04
CA PHE A 127 31.28 35.25 -28.82
C PHE A 127 29.82 34.76 -28.69
N ASP A 128 29.64 33.63 -28.03
CA ASP A 128 28.36 33.03 -27.67
C ASP A 128 28.44 32.68 -26.17
N PRO A 129 27.55 33.21 -25.31
CA PRO A 129 26.41 34.09 -25.63
C PRO A 129 26.81 35.52 -25.98
N ARG A 130 25.85 36.33 -26.46
CA ARG A 130 25.97 37.78 -26.56
C ARG A 130 25.29 38.42 -25.36
N LEU A 131 25.97 39.36 -24.69
CA LEU A 131 25.43 40.08 -23.55
C LEU A 131 25.44 41.58 -23.81
N GLU A 132 24.28 42.21 -23.72
CA GLU A 132 24.08 43.65 -23.83
C GLU A 132 23.43 44.18 -22.56
N ILE A 133 24.03 45.17 -21.90
CA ILE A 133 23.51 45.76 -20.66
C ILE A 133 23.25 47.26 -20.90
N SER A 134 22.02 47.71 -20.62
CA SER A 134 21.59 49.10 -20.71
C SER A 134 21.39 49.67 -19.30
N ALA A 135 22.38 50.42 -18.80
CA ALA A 135 22.31 51.06 -17.48
C ALA A 135 21.13 52.04 -17.37
N LYS A 136 20.86 52.79 -18.45
CA LYS A 136 19.79 53.80 -18.50
C LYS A 136 18.39 53.20 -18.39
N GLU A 137 18.20 52.02 -18.95
CA GLU A 137 16.91 51.34 -18.98
C GLU A 137 16.77 50.27 -17.89
N ALA A 138 17.85 50.01 -17.14
CA ALA A 138 17.95 48.90 -16.19
C ALA A 138 17.58 47.55 -16.83
N THR A 139 17.99 47.33 -18.08
CA THR A 139 17.73 46.10 -18.83
C THR A 139 19.03 45.41 -19.25
N SER A 140 18.95 44.10 -19.42
CA SER A 140 20.02 43.28 -20.00
C SER A 140 19.46 42.25 -20.95
N SER A 141 20.15 41.99 -22.05
CA SER A 141 19.83 40.95 -23.02
C SER A 141 20.99 39.96 -23.12
N LEU A 142 20.71 38.70 -22.79
CA LEU A 142 21.67 37.59 -22.88
C LEU A 142 21.17 36.61 -23.96
N VAL A 143 21.79 36.60 -25.13
CA VAL A 143 21.32 35.82 -26.27
C VAL A 143 22.34 34.75 -26.65
N PHE A 144 21.97 33.48 -26.52
CA PHE A 144 22.75 32.36 -27.03
C PHE A 144 22.41 32.10 -28.50
N GLU A 145 23.40 31.72 -29.31
CA GLU A 145 23.24 31.53 -30.77
C GLU A 145 22.20 30.44 -31.12
N LYS A 146 21.99 29.47 -30.22
CA LYS A 146 21.00 28.40 -30.34
C LYS A 146 19.86 28.50 -29.33
N GLY A 147 19.66 29.65 -28.70
CA GLY A 147 18.63 29.81 -27.67
C GLY A 147 17.22 29.63 -28.23
N GLU A 148 16.51 28.59 -27.78
CA GLU A 148 15.11 28.34 -28.18
C GLU A 148 14.11 28.92 -27.16
N LYS A 149 14.50 29.04 -25.89
CA LYS A 149 13.64 29.49 -24.80
C LYS A 149 14.03 30.89 -24.32
N THR A 150 13.11 31.85 -24.42
CA THR A 150 13.30 33.19 -23.84
C THR A 150 12.72 33.24 -22.44
N ILE A 151 13.54 33.60 -21.46
CA ILE A 151 13.09 33.96 -20.10
C ILE A 151 13.25 35.46 -19.89
N THR A 152 12.35 36.05 -19.12
CA THR A 152 12.48 37.44 -18.65
C THR A 152 12.29 37.48 -17.15
N CYS A 153 13.30 37.98 -16.43
CA CYS A 153 13.36 37.93 -14.97
C CYS A 153 14.05 39.19 -14.43
N VAL A 154 13.70 39.61 -13.22
CA VAL A 154 14.53 40.56 -12.46
C VAL A 154 15.75 39.79 -11.96
N TYR A 155 16.94 40.40 -11.93
CA TYR A 155 18.22 39.74 -11.63
C TYR A 155 18.15 38.72 -10.49
N LYS A 156 17.62 39.12 -9.33
CA LYS A 156 17.49 38.25 -8.13
C LYS A 156 16.57 37.03 -8.32
N LYS A 157 15.76 37.03 -9.38
CA LYS A 157 14.81 35.95 -9.74
C LYS A 157 15.23 35.21 -11.01
N CYS A 158 16.39 35.55 -11.58
CA CYS A 158 16.91 34.85 -12.75
C CYS A 158 17.57 33.54 -12.35
N PRO A 159 17.69 32.55 -13.25
CA PRO A 159 18.50 31.36 -13.01
C PRO A 159 19.92 31.74 -12.59
N SER A 160 20.50 31.01 -11.64
CA SER A 160 21.79 31.38 -11.03
C SER A 160 22.94 31.43 -12.03
N PHE A 161 22.93 30.59 -13.07
CA PHE A 161 23.85 30.75 -14.21
C PHE A 161 23.74 32.12 -14.90
N VAL A 162 22.52 32.58 -15.19
CA VAL A 162 22.28 33.89 -15.82
C VAL A 162 22.73 35.01 -14.89
N GLN A 163 22.45 34.90 -13.59
CA GLN A 163 22.93 35.84 -12.59
C GLN A 163 24.46 35.89 -12.60
N GLY A 164 25.11 34.73 -12.59
CA GLY A 164 26.57 34.59 -12.64
C GLY A 164 27.17 35.23 -13.88
N VAL A 165 26.60 35.00 -15.07
CA VAL A 165 27.05 35.60 -16.33
C VAL A 165 27.03 37.13 -16.27
N VAL A 166 25.92 37.70 -15.80
CA VAL A 166 25.79 39.16 -15.68
C VAL A 166 26.76 39.72 -14.62
N TRP A 167 26.86 39.07 -13.47
CA TRP A 167 27.78 39.45 -12.39
C TRP A 167 29.25 39.40 -12.85
N GLY A 168 29.70 38.27 -13.41
CA GLY A 168 31.05 38.07 -13.90
C GLY A 168 31.45 39.07 -15.00
N TYR A 169 30.49 39.47 -15.85
CA TYR A 169 30.68 40.51 -16.84
C TYR A 169 30.88 41.89 -16.19
N LEU A 170 30.00 42.27 -15.26
CA LEU A 170 30.05 43.56 -14.54
C LEU A 170 31.29 43.70 -13.66
N LEU A 171 31.82 42.60 -13.10
CA LEU A 171 33.12 42.59 -12.39
C LEU A 171 34.29 43.04 -13.26
N ARG A 172 34.16 42.97 -14.59
CA ARG A 172 35.21 43.32 -15.55
C ARG A 172 34.93 44.60 -16.32
N VAL A 173 33.67 44.86 -16.66
CA VAL A 173 33.25 46.08 -17.33
C VAL A 173 32.80 47.07 -16.27
N LYS A 174 33.65 48.08 -15.98
CA LYS A 174 33.31 49.17 -15.07
C LYS A 174 32.18 50.02 -15.66
N LEU A 175 30.94 49.61 -15.43
CA LEU A 175 29.76 50.43 -15.69
C LEU A 175 29.45 51.19 -14.39
N GLU A 176 29.76 52.48 -14.39
CA GLU A 176 29.30 53.36 -13.31
C GLU A 176 27.76 53.36 -13.32
N GLU A 177 27.14 53.25 -12.14
CA GLU A 177 25.69 53.45 -11.90
C GLU A 177 24.73 52.29 -12.20
N VAL A 178 25.17 51.07 -12.52
CA VAL A 178 24.24 49.92 -12.64
C VAL A 178 23.89 49.36 -11.27
N LYS A 179 22.63 49.52 -10.86
CA LYS A 179 22.06 48.78 -9.72
C LYS A 179 21.62 47.39 -10.17
N ILE A 180 22.49 46.41 -9.98
CA ILE A 180 22.28 45.06 -10.53
C ILE A 180 20.99 44.41 -10.03
N GLU A 181 20.58 44.72 -8.80
CA GLU A 181 19.38 44.16 -8.17
C GLU A 181 18.09 44.58 -8.85
N GLU A 182 18.09 45.71 -9.56
CA GLU A 182 16.95 46.28 -10.27
C GLU A 182 16.94 45.86 -11.76
N LEU A 183 17.98 45.16 -12.24
CA LEU A 183 18.18 44.83 -13.64
C LEU A 183 17.13 43.79 -14.11
N THR A 184 16.39 44.11 -15.17
CA THR A 184 15.52 43.14 -15.86
C THR A 184 16.31 42.46 -16.98
N ILE A 185 16.49 41.15 -16.87
CA ILE A 185 17.25 40.34 -17.82
C ILE A 185 16.27 39.60 -18.74
N SER A 186 16.45 39.74 -20.05
CA SER A 186 15.89 38.86 -21.06
C SER A 186 16.98 37.90 -21.54
N ALA A 187 16.85 36.61 -21.28
CA ALA A 187 17.82 35.60 -21.66
C ALA A 187 17.23 34.57 -22.64
N GLN A 188 17.87 34.34 -23.79
CA GLN A 188 17.52 33.26 -24.72
C GLN A 188 18.46 32.07 -24.48
N LEU A 189 17.97 31.04 -23.82
CA LEU A 189 18.75 29.89 -23.35
C LEU A 189 18.39 28.64 -24.17
N ASP A 190 19.38 27.78 -24.37
CA ASP A 190 19.19 26.41 -24.87
C ASP A 190 19.20 25.42 -23.69
N ALA A 191 18.46 24.32 -23.79
CA ALA A 191 18.34 23.27 -22.78
C ALA A 191 19.69 22.70 -22.35
N THR A 192 20.72 22.74 -23.21
CA THR A 192 22.08 22.29 -22.89
C THR A 192 22.83 23.19 -21.90
N HIS A 193 22.31 24.39 -21.60
CA HIS A 193 22.93 25.33 -20.64
C HIS A 193 22.40 25.15 -19.22
N PHE A 194 21.56 24.15 -19.04
CA PHE A 194 21.00 23.74 -17.78
C PHE A 194 21.42 22.28 -17.54
N PRO A 195 21.77 21.88 -16.31
CA PRO A 195 21.80 20.47 -15.95
C PRO A 195 20.51 19.80 -16.42
N GLU A 196 20.57 18.53 -16.81
CA GLU A 196 19.40 17.78 -17.27
C GLU A 196 18.23 17.84 -16.27
N ASP A 197 18.53 18.09 -14.99
CA ASP A 197 17.58 18.18 -13.89
C ASP A 197 17.11 19.60 -13.53
N TYR A 198 17.65 20.67 -14.13
CA TYR A 198 17.31 22.03 -13.71
C TYR A 198 15.87 22.41 -14.08
N GLY A 199 15.08 22.78 -13.07
CA GLY A 199 13.67 23.14 -13.25
C GLY A 199 12.78 21.96 -13.60
N ARG A 200 13.26 20.71 -13.45
CA ARG A 200 12.37 19.55 -13.53
C ARG A 200 11.40 19.57 -12.36
N PRO A 201 10.14 19.13 -12.55
CA PRO A 201 9.22 18.97 -11.43
C PRO A 201 9.82 18.01 -10.40
N LEU A 202 9.74 18.37 -9.12
CA LEU A 202 10.07 17.44 -8.04
C LEU A 202 9.13 16.25 -8.10
N THR A 203 9.67 15.05 -7.94
CA THR A 203 8.86 13.84 -7.82
C THR A 203 8.33 13.70 -6.39
N THR A 204 7.25 12.94 -6.22
CA THR A 204 6.73 12.57 -4.90
C THR A 204 7.82 11.91 -4.05
N SER A 205 8.65 11.04 -4.66
CA SER A 205 9.70 10.32 -3.94
C SER A 205 10.76 11.25 -3.37
N GLU A 206 11.18 12.28 -4.11
CA GLU A 206 12.20 13.24 -3.63
C GLU A 206 11.72 14.04 -2.43
N ILE A 207 10.47 14.50 -2.47
CA ILE A 207 9.86 15.25 -1.36
C ILE A 207 9.72 14.35 -0.13
N VAL A 208 9.25 13.11 -0.32
CA VAL A 208 9.02 12.15 0.76
C VAL A 208 10.33 11.66 1.36
N GLU A 209 11.34 11.36 0.55
CA GLU A 209 12.68 10.97 1.01
C GLU A 209 13.25 12.07 1.93
N LYS A 210 13.13 13.34 1.51
CA LYS A 210 13.58 14.46 2.35
C LYS A 210 12.81 14.61 3.67
N LEU A 211 11.51 14.31 3.67
CA LEU A 211 10.68 14.25 4.88
C LEU A 211 11.05 13.08 5.81
N GLU A 212 11.56 11.99 5.25
CA GLU A 212 11.91 10.75 5.96
C GLU A 212 13.37 10.75 6.48
N ASP A 213 14.26 11.50 5.85
CA ASP A 213 15.71 11.54 6.13
C ASP A 213 16.08 12.19 7.49
N ASP A 214 15.33 13.20 7.92
CA ASP A 214 15.58 13.91 9.18
C ASP A 214 14.64 13.43 10.29
N ALA A 215 15.21 13.05 11.44
CA ALA A 215 14.45 12.44 12.53
C ALA A 215 13.36 13.35 13.16
N ASN A 216 13.56 14.68 13.17
CA ASN A 216 12.58 15.62 13.71
C ASN A 216 11.49 15.93 12.67
N ILE A 217 11.88 16.10 11.41
CA ILE A 217 10.93 16.26 10.30
C ILE A 217 10.09 14.99 10.15
N GLN A 218 10.67 13.80 10.34
CA GLN A 218 9.94 12.54 10.30
C GLN A 218 8.85 12.47 11.38
N LYS A 219 9.08 13.03 12.58
CA LYS A 219 8.04 13.12 13.63
C LYS A 219 6.87 13.99 13.15
N TYR A 220 7.18 15.15 12.56
CA TYR A 220 6.16 16.03 11.98
C TYR A 220 5.42 15.37 10.82
N TYR A 221 6.14 14.72 9.91
CA TYR A 221 5.58 14.00 8.77
C TYR A 221 4.57 12.93 9.21
N ARG A 222 4.81 12.23 10.33
CA ARG A 222 3.82 11.29 10.90
C ARG A 222 2.53 11.99 11.33
N LEU A 223 2.61 13.18 11.93
CA LEU A 223 1.42 13.98 12.29
C LEU A 223 0.69 14.50 11.06
N LEU A 224 1.43 14.95 10.04
CA LEU A 224 0.86 15.40 8.76
C LEU A 224 0.15 14.26 8.04
N LYS A 225 0.75 13.06 7.98
CA LYS A 225 0.08 11.85 7.45
C LYS A 225 -1.21 11.57 8.19
N ALA A 226 -1.21 11.67 9.52
CA ALA A 226 -2.41 11.46 10.33
C ALA A 226 -3.51 12.52 10.04
N GLN A 227 -3.15 13.80 9.94
CA GLN A 227 -4.08 14.87 9.59
C GLN A 227 -4.73 14.63 8.22
N ILE A 228 -3.90 14.36 7.20
CA ILE A 228 -4.38 14.06 5.85
C ILE A 228 -5.25 12.81 5.84
N THR A 229 -4.89 11.79 6.63
CA THR A 229 -5.70 10.58 6.80
C THR A 229 -7.09 10.91 7.31
N LYS A 230 -7.19 11.75 8.36
CA LYS A 230 -8.46 12.21 8.93
C LYS A 230 -9.29 13.01 7.90
N GLU A 231 -8.65 13.88 7.15
CA GLU A 231 -9.35 14.78 6.21
C GLU A 231 -9.82 14.07 4.93
N LYS A 232 -8.96 13.26 4.32
CA LYS A 232 -9.22 12.65 3.01
C LYS A 232 -9.87 11.26 3.11
N PHE A 233 -9.54 10.49 4.14
CA PHE A 233 -9.90 9.07 4.21
C PHE A 233 -10.83 8.72 5.36
N SER A 234 -11.32 9.68 6.16
CA SER A 234 -12.18 9.40 7.32
C SER A 234 -13.45 8.60 6.99
N SER A 235 -14.10 8.86 5.85
CA SER A 235 -15.28 8.10 5.43
C SER A 235 -14.95 6.64 5.14
N GLN A 236 -13.90 6.40 4.35
CA GLN A 236 -13.40 5.06 4.03
C GLN A 236 -12.96 4.32 5.30
N LEU A 237 -12.20 4.96 6.19
CA LEU A 237 -11.77 4.35 7.45
C LEU A 237 -12.95 3.99 8.36
N THR A 238 -14.00 4.83 8.39
CA THR A 238 -15.22 4.54 9.16
C THR A 238 -15.97 3.34 8.58
N GLU A 239 -16.10 3.28 7.24
CA GLU A 239 -16.71 2.15 6.54
C GLU A 239 -15.92 0.86 6.77
N GLY A 240 -14.60 0.91 6.59
CA GLY A 240 -13.69 -0.20 6.85
C GLY A 240 -13.74 -0.68 8.29
N SER A 241 -13.76 0.24 9.26
CA SER A 241 -13.90 -0.10 10.68
C SER A 241 -15.21 -0.85 10.96
N SER A 242 -16.34 -0.35 10.44
CA SER A 242 -17.64 -1.00 10.61
C SER A 242 -17.67 -2.40 9.98
N GLU A 243 -17.07 -2.56 8.79
CA GLU A 243 -16.98 -3.85 8.12
C GLU A 243 -16.09 -4.84 8.89
N ILE A 244 -14.94 -4.40 9.42
CA ILE A 244 -14.06 -5.21 10.27
C ILE A 244 -14.77 -5.61 11.57
N GLU A 245 -15.51 -4.71 12.23
CA GLU A 245 -16.31 -5.02 13.43
C GLU A 245 -17.33 -6.14 13.15
N ASN A 246 -18.03 -6.06 12.02
CA ASN A 246 -19.02 -7.06 11.62
C ASN A 246 -18.38 -8.44 11.36
N ILE A 247 -17.26 -8.46 10.63
CA ILE A 247 -16.51 -9.70 10.35
C ILE A 247 -15.97 -10.29 11.65
N PHE A 248 -15.34 -9.47 12.49
CA PHE A 248 -14.81 -9.87 13.79
C PHE A 248 -15.88 -10.49 14.69
N ALA A 249 -17.02 -9.81 14.84
CA ALA A 249 -18.13 -10.29 15.66
C ALA A 249 -18.63 -11.65 15.16
N SER A 250 -18.79 -11.81 13.84
CA SER A 250 -19.28 -13.05 13.24
C SER A 250 -18.29 -14.21 13.43
N ILE A 251 -16.99 -13.97 13.26
CA ILE A 251 -15.93 -14.97 13.52
C ILE A 251 -15.91 -15.36 15.01
N ARG A 252 -15.95 -14.37 15.91
CA ARG A 252 -15.96 -14.61 17.36
C ARG A 252 -17.18 -15.46 17.77
N ASP A 253 -18.35 -15.17 17.23
CA ASP A 253 -19.57 -15.91 17.53
C ASP A 253 -19.51 -17.36 17.02
N GLU A 254 -18.84 -17.60 15.88
CA GLU A 254 -18.55 -18.95 15.40
C GLU A 254 -17.61 -19.71 16.36
N PHE A 255 -16.59 -19.05 16.91
CA PHE A 255 -15.72 -19.65 17.92
C PHE A 255 -16.47 -19.99 19.21
N ILE A 256 -17.30 -19.07 19.69
CA ILE A 256 -18.16 -19.30 20.86
C ILE A 256 -19.05 -20.53 20.62
N THR A 257 -19.57 -20.68 19.40
CA THR A 257 -20.37 -21.84 19.01
C THR A 257 -19.54 -23.12 19.06
N GLY A 258 -18.35 -23.14 18.44
CA GLY A 258 -17.43 -24.27 18.50
C GLY A 258 -17.02 -24.67 19.92
N ILE A 259 -16.79 -23.71 20.82
CA ILE A 259 -16.47 -23.96 22.23
C ILE A 259 -17.65 -24.60 22.96
N LYS A 260 -18.88 -24.10 22.75
CA LYS A 260 -20.09 -24.64 23.39
C LYS A 260 -20.36 -26.09 22.97
N GLU A 261 -20.16 -26.38 21.69
CA GLU A 261 -20.37 -27.70 21.08
C GLU A 261 -19.24 -28.70 21.38
N ASN A 262 -18.11 -28.22 21.88
CA ASN A 262 -16.94 -29.04 22.15
C ASN A 262 -17.21 -30.14 23.19
N THR A 263 -16.79 -31.37 22.94
CA THR A 263 -17.08 -32.50 23.83
C THR A 263 -15.97 -32.82 24.84
N TRP A 264 -14.78 -32.24 24.70
CA TRP A 264 -13.63 -32.50 25.59
C TRP A 264 -13.44 -31.41 26.65
N LEU A 265 -14.05 -30.23 26.49
CA LEU A 265 -14.09 -29.18 27.51
C LEU A 265 -15.17 -29.46 28.56
N ALA A 266 -14.85 -29.25 29.83
CA ALA A 266 -15.85 -29.21 30.89
C ALA A 266 -16.74 -27.95 30.77
N ASP A 267 -18.00 -28.02 31.24
CA ASP A 267 -18.94 -26.90 31.12
C ASP A 267 -18.44 -25.61 31.81
N SER A 268 -17.70 -25.75 32.92
CA SER A 268 -17.06 -24.60 33.58
C SER A 268 -15.97 -23.97 32.72
N GLU A 269 -15.16 -24.78 32.01
CA GLU A 269 -14.14 -24.28 31.10
C GLU A 269 -14.79 -23.58 29.89
N LYS A 270 -15.84 -24.17 29.32
CA LYS A 270 -16.62 -23.55 28.24
C LYS A 270 -17.15 -22.18 28.64
N SER A 271 -17.77 -22.08 29.82
CA SER A 271 -18.30 -20.81 30.33
C SER A 271 -17.19 -19.77 30.46
N ASN A 272 -16.07 -20.14 31.11
CA ASN A 272 -14.95 -19.23 31.30
C ASN A 272 -14.39 -18.74 29.96
N LEU A 273 -14.20 -19.62 28.98
CA LEU A 273 -13.67 -19.26 27.66
C LEU A 273 -14.62 -18.35 26.87
N VAL A 274 -15.92 -18.63 26.93
CA VAL A 274 -16.94 -17.76 26.31
C VAL A 274 -16.92 -16.37 26.96
N ASP A 275 -16.81 -16.30 28.28
CA ASP A 275 -16.74 -15.04 29.01
C ASP A 275 -15.47 -14.25 28.65
N GLU A 276 -14.32 -14.91 28.50
CA GLU A 276 -13.08 -14.24 28.03
C GLU A 276 -13.19 -13.76 26.58
N LEU A 277 -13.73 -14.58 25.67
CA LEU A 277 -13.93 -14.18 24.28
C LEU A 277 -14.87 -12.97 24.14
N LEU A 278 -15.92 -12.89 24.96
CA LEU A 278 -16.86 -11.76 24.96
C LEU A 278 -16.22 -10.46 25.47
N LYS A 279 -15.14 -10.52 26.25
CA LYS A 279 -14.38 -9.34 26.68
C LYS A 279 -13.45 -8.80 25.59
N VAL A 280 -13.15 -9.62 24.58
CA VAL A 280 -12.26 -9.20 23.48
C VAL A 280 -12.94 -8.11 22.66
N LYS A 281 -12.25 -6.98 22.53
CA LYS A 281 -12.69 -5.81 21.76
C LYS A 281 -11.68 -5.44 20.68
N LEU A 282 -12.17 -4.81 19.62
CA LEU A 282 -11.32 -4.15 18.65
C LEU A 282 -10.92 -2.77 19.17
N GLU A 283 -9.67 -2.39 18.93
CA GLU A 283 -9.20 -1.02 19.08
C GLU A 283 -8.61 -0.56 17.75
N PHE A 284 -9.30 0.39 17.13
CA PHE A 284 -8.89 0.95 15.86
C PHE A 284 -7.82 2.02 16.07
N GLU A 285 -6.75 1.93 15.28
CA GLU A 285 -5.79 3.00 15.15
C GLU A 285 -6.50 4.30 14.74
N LYS A 286 -6.27 5.37 15.50
CA LYS A 286 -6.85 6.69 15.23
C LYS A 286 -5.76 7.61 14.71
N PRO A 287 -6.04 8.42 13.67
CA PRO A 287 -5.12 9.46 13.26
C PRO A 287 -4.91 10.46 14.41
N LEU A 288 -3.65 10.77 14.69
CA LEU A 288 -3.25 11.88 15.54
C LEU A 288 -3.74 13.21 14.94
N ALA A 289 -4.17 14.14 15.78
CA ALA A 289 -4.64 15.46 15.37
C ALA A 289 -3.46 16.45 15.30
N LEU A 290 -3.28 17.12 14.15
CA LEU A 290 -2.29 18.18 13.97
C LEU A 290 -2.83 19.57 14.36
N GLU A 291 -4.13 19.67 14.63
CA GLU A 291 -4.84 20.94 14.85
C GLU A 291 -4.20 21.85 15.91
N ASP A 292 -3.57 21.29 16.94
CA ASP A 292 -2.94 22.05 18.03
C ASP A 292 -1.57 22.67 17.66
N TYR A 293 -1.04 22.34 16.48
CA TYR A 293 0.31 22.72 16.04
C TYR A 293 0.34 23.60 14.80
N HIS A 294 -0.76 23.73 14.06
CA HIS A 294 -0.76 24.37 12.74
C HIS A 294 -0.19 25.81 12.76
N GLU A 295 -0.74 26.69 13.61
CA GLU A 295 -0.29 28.09 13.74
C GLU A 295 1.20 28.18 14.16
N LYS A 296 1.63 27.31 15.09
CA LYS A 296 3.03 27.29 15.53
C LYS A 296 3.98 26.82 14.43
N VAL A 297 3.55 25.89 13.60
CA VAL A 297 4.38 25.35 12.50
C VAL A 297 4.51 26.38 11.39
N GLU A 298 3.45 27.13 11.07
CA GLU A 298 3.52 28.26 10.13
C GLU A 298 4.56 29.29 10.62
N ASP A 299 4.47 29.70 11.90
CA ASP A 299 5.45 30.61 12.51
C ASP A 299 6.89 30.06 12.42
N LEU A 300 7.10 28.76 12.64
CA LEU A 300 8.43 28.15 12.54
C LEU A 300 8.96 28.16 11.11
N VAL A 301 8.12 27.86 10.12
CA VAL A 301 8.50 27.86 8.71
C VAL A 301 8.83 29.27 8.22
N GLU A 302 8.06 30.29 8.62
CA GLU A 302 8.35 31.69 8.25
C GLU A 302 9.68 32.19 8.81
N ASN A 303 10.12 31.67 9.95
CA ASN A 303 11.33 32.11 10.63
C ASN A 303 12.59 31.27 10.29
N ALA A 304 12.42 30.06 9.76
CA ALA A 304 13.53 29.19 9.38
C ALA A 304 14.19 29.64 8.08
N LYS A 305 15.52 29.63 8.02
CA LYS A 305 16.29 29.95 6.80
C LYS A 305 16.91 28.73 6.14
N THR A 306 17.04 27.64 6.88
CA THR A 306 17.62 26.38 6.42
C THR A 306 16.79 25.21 6.93
N LEU A 307 16.92 24.07 6.28
CA LEU A 307 16.24 22.84 6.72
C LEU A 307 16.68 22.38 8.11
N GLU A 308 17.96 22.60 8.47
CA GLU A 308 18.49 22.27 9.80
C GLU A 308 17.84 23.13 10.90
N GLU A 309 17.67 24.44 10.66
CA GLU A 309 16.97 25.34 11.60
C GLU A 309 15.50 24.92 11.78
N LEU A 310 14.81 24.58 10.69
CA LEU A 310 13.43 24.10 10.72
C LEU A 310 13.34 22.77 11.49
N SER A 311 14.20 21.81 11.17
CA SER A 311 14.28 20.50 11.83
C SER A 311 14.44 20.64 13.35
N ASN A 312 15.41 21.43 13.79
CA ASN A 312 15.65 21.66 15.22
C ASN A 312 14.45 22.31 15.92
N SER A 313 13.79 23.25 15.25
CA SER A 313 12.61 23.94 15.80
C SER A 313 11.39 23.01 15.89
N LEU A 314 11.15 22.18 14.87
CA LEU A 314 10.13 21.14 14.90
C LEU A 314 10.43 20.11 16.00
N GLY A 315 11.69 19.72 16.15
CA GLY A 315 12.13 18.81 17.21
C GLY A 315 11.78 19.32 18.60
N ALA A 316 12.08 20.59 18.89
CA ALA A 316 11.73 21.24 20.16
C ALA A 316 10.21 21.36 20.36
N LEU A 317 9.45 21.67 19.31
CA LEU A 317 7.99 21.75 19.37
C LEU A 317 7.35 20.38 19.69
N LEU A 318 7.94 19.31 19.17
CA LEU A 318 7.42 17.94 19.26
C LEU A 318 8.04 17.10 20.38
N GLU A 319 8.96 17.64 21.18
CA GLU A 319 9.66 16.89 22.25
C GLU A 319 8.70 16.31 23.29
N ASN A 320 7.58 16.99 23.53
CA ASN A 320 6.54 16.53 24.47
C ASN A 320 5.49 15.60 23.84
N HIS A 321 5.58 15.33 22.53
CA HIS A 321 4.63 14.48 21.82
C HIS A 321 5.19 13.06 21.73
N SER A 322 5.23 12.36 22.86
CA SER A 322 5.30 10.90 22.82
C SER A 322 3.99 10.41 22.22
N GLY A 323 4.04 9.76 21.06
CA GLY A 323 2.87 9.10 20.48
C GLY A 323 2.18 8.23 21.53
N PRO A 324 0.86 8.02 21.43
CA PRO A 324 0.15 7.24 22.43
C PRO A 324 0.79 5.85 22.52
N ASP A 325 1.40 5.55 23.67
CA ASP A 325 1.71 4.18 24.05
C ASP A 325 0.35 3.50 24.18
N VAL A 326 -0.11 2.84 23.11
CA VAL A 326 -1.34 2.06 23.15
C VAL A 326 -1.05 0.88 24.08
N PRO A 327 -1.63 0.82 25.29
CA PRO A 327 -1.36 -0.29 26.18
C PRO A 327 -2.00 -1.53 25.56
N ILE A 328 -1.18 -2.41 25.00
CA ILE A 328 -1.63 -3.70 24.47
C ILE A 328 -2.05 -4.55 25.67
N THR A 329 -3.32 -4.46 26.04
CA THR A 329 -3.92 -5.39 27.01
C THR A 329 -4.19 -6.73 26.34
N SER A 330 -4.17 -7.82 27.10
CA SER A 330 -4.44 -9.15 26.56
C SER A 330 -5.80 -9.28 25.87
N THR A 331 -6.78 -8.43 26.19
CA THR A 331 -8.16 -8.47 25.67
C THR A 331 -8.46 -7.51 24.51
N THR A 332 -7.45 -6.92 23.89
CA THR A 332 -7.63 -5.96 22.79
C THR A 332 -6.97 -6.46 21.52
N VAL A 333 -7.72 -6.44 20.41
CA VAL A 333 -7.19 -6.64 19.06
C VAL A 333 -7.02 -5.28 18.40
N PHE A 334 -5.77 -4.90 18.16
CA PHE A 334 -5.46 -3.65 17.49
C PHE A 334 -5.68 -3.79 15.98
N VAL A 335 -6.33 -2.81 15.37
CA VAL A 335 -6.62 -2.78 13.92
C VAL A 335 -5.96 -1.56 13.30
N HIS A 336 -5.05 -1.79 12.35
CA HIS A 336 -4.27 -0.72 11.72
C HIS A 336 -5.10 0.09 10.73
N LEU A 337 -4.69 1.34 10.46
CA LEU A 337 -5.31 2.18 9.43
C LEU A 337 -5.29 1.51 8.05
N GLN A 338 -4.21 0.80 7.73
CA GLN A 338 -4.08 0.04 6.48
C GLN A 338 -5.15 -1.05 6.35
N ASP A 339 -5.51 -1.73 7.45
CA ASP A 339 -6.57 -2.75 7.46
C ASP A 339 -7.92 -2.11 7.15
N GLN A 340 -8.23 -1.01 7.86
CA GLN A 340 -9.47 -0.25 7.67
C GLN A 340 -9.59 0.22 6.22
N PHE A 341 -8.54 0.83 5.68
CA PHE A 341 -8.51 1.31 4.30
C PHE A 341 -8.70 0.17 3.28
N SER A 342 -7.97 -0.93 3.45
CA SER A 342 -8.03 -2.07 2.53
C SER A 342 -9.40 -2.74 2.52
N VAL A 343 -10.04 -2.83 3.69
CA VAL A 343 -11.38 -3.44 3.83
C VAL A 343 -12.49 -2.52 3.35
N ALA A 344 -12.28 -1.20 3.37
CA ALA A 344 -13.20 -0.21 2.81
C ALA A 344 -13.23 -0.23 1.28
N ALA A 345 -12.17 -0.73 0.63
CA ALA A 345 -12.20 -0.94 -0.81
C ALA A 345 -13.33 -1.93 -1.21
N ASP A 346 -13.82 -1.80 -2.44
CA ASP A 346 -14.88 -2.66 -3.01
C ASP A 346 -14.33 -4.06 -3.37
N LEU A 347 -13.72 -4.72 -2.40
CA LEU A 347 -13.18 -6.06 -2.51
C LEU A 347 -14.32 -7.09 -2.40
N PRO A 348 -14.21 -8.25 -3.08
CA PRO A 348 -15.10 -9.38 -2.86
C PRO A 348 -15.19 -9.74 -1.37
N ARG A 349 -16.39 -10.05 -0.87
CA ARG A 349 -16.64 -10.37 0.55
C ARG A 349 -15.75 -11.50 1.02
N GLY A 350 -15.60 -12.53 0.19
CA GLY A 350 -14.69 -13.64 0.44
C GLY A 350 -13.24 -13.19 0.69
N LEU A 351 -12.73 -12.29 -0.14
CA LEU A 351 -11.36 -11.79 -0.06
C LEU A 351 -11.12 -11.05 1.26
N LYS A 352 -12.08 -10.21 1.68
CA LYS A 352 -12.06 -9.52 2.98
C LYS A 352 -11.98 -10.53 4.14
N PHE A 353 -12.80 -11.57 4.12
CA PHE A 353 -12.74 -12.65 5.11
C PHE A 353 -11.40 -13.37 5.12
N GLY A 354 -10.85 -13.71 3.94
CA GLY A 354 -9.59 -14.44 3.83
C GLY A 354 -8.41 -13.67 4.44
N ILE A 355 -8.33 -12.37 4.16
CA ILE A 355 -7.27 -11.48 4.69
C ILE A 355 -7.44 -11.27 6.21
N LEU A 356 -8.67 -10.98 6.65
CA LEU A 356 -8.93 -10.65 8.06
C LEU A 356 -8.93 -11.87 8.98
N ALA A 357 -9.23 -13.08 8.48
CA ALA A 357 -9.32 -14.28 9.30
C ALA A 357 -8.05 -14.52 10.10
N THR A 358 -6.90 -14.44 9.44
CA THR A 358 -5.58 -14.68 10.04
C THR A 358 -5.13 -13.50 10.92
N ARG A 359 -5.47 -12.26 10.59
CA ARG A 359 -5.12 -11.09 11.42
C ARG A 359 -5.93 -11.04 12.72
N LEU A 360 -7.24 -11.20 12.61
CA LEU A 360 -8.15 -11.09 13.75
C LEU A 360 -8.01 -12.28 14.71
N ILE A 361 -7.77 -13.49 14.20
CA ILE A 361 -7.73 -14.68 15.06
C ILE A 361 -6.60 -14.66 16.08
N HIS A 362 -5.42 -14.17 15.68
CA HIS A 362 -4.28 -14.05 16.58
C HIS A 362 -4.59 -13.10 17.73
N GLY A 363 -5.31 -12.01 17.45
CA GLY A 363 -5.80 -11.10 18.48
C GLY A 363 -6.81 -11.75 19.42
N ILE A 364 -7.80 -12.46 18.86
CA ILE A 364 -8.85 -13.16 19.64
C ILE A 364 -8.21 -14.15 20.62
N PHE A 365 -7.29 -14.99 20.16
CA PHE A 365 -6.73 -16.06 20.97
C PHE A 365 -5.61 -15.65 21.90
N ARG A 366 -4.91 -14.53 21.65
CA ARG A 366 -4.03 -13.93 22.67
C ARG A 366 -4.77 -13.56 23.95
N SER A 367 -6.07 -13.35 23.86
CA SER A 367 -6.94 -13.03 25.02
C SER A 367 -7.40 -14.26 25.79
N VAL A 368 -7.27 -15.46 25.21
CA VAL A 368 -7.82 -16.70 25.77
C VAL A 368 -6.76 -17.38 26.63
N PRO A 369 -7.10 -17.84 27.86
CA PRO A 369 -6.15 -18.54 28.71
C PRO A 369 -5.63 -19.82 28.04
N HIS A 370 -4.38 -20.17 28.33
CA HIS A 370 -3.80 -21.44 27.87
C HIS A 370 -4.60 -22.62 28.43
N PHE A 371 -4.84 -23.60 27.56
CA PHE A 371 -5.50 -24.85 27.93
C PHE A 371 -4.46 -25.82 28.49
N GLU A 372 -4.69 -26.35 29.69
CA GLU A 372 -3.79 -27.31 30.35
C GLU A 372 -4.31 -28.77 30.33
N ASN A 373 -5.18 -29.11 29.38
CA ASN A 373 -5.76 -30.46 29.32
C ASN A 373 -5.16 -31.35 28.22
N ASP A 374 -5.22 -32.66 28.44
CA ASP A 374 -4.61 -33.67 27.57
C ASP A 374 -5.14 -33.63 26.13
N ALA A 375 -6.41 -33.26 25.94
CA ALA A 375 -7.04 -33.16 24.63
C ALA A 375 -6.44 -31.99 23.82
N PHE A 376 -6.27 -30.83 24.45
CA PHE A 376 -5.59 -29.69 23.84
C PHE A 376 -4.13 -30.01 23.51
N HIS A 377 -3.38 -30.62 24.44
CA HIS A 377 -2.00 -31.02 24.20
C HIS A 377 -1.87 -32.03 23.06
N SER A 378 -2.79 -33.00 22.98
CA SER A 378 -2.83 -33.97 21.87
C SER A 378 -3.12 -33.30 20.54
N GLY A 379 -4.08 -32.37 20.49
CA GLY A 379 -4.38 -31.59 19.30
C GLY A 379 -3.20 -30.68 18.88
N LEU A 380 -2.54 -30.05 19.84
CA LEU A 380 -1.36 -29.22 19.58
C LEU A 380 -0.18 -30.07 19.09
N GLN A 381 -0.03 -31.30 19.60
CA GLN A 381 0.97 -32.25 19.10
C GLN A 381 0.69 -32.65 17.65
N CYS A 382 -0.59 -32.75 17.22
CA CYS A 382 -0.91 -32.92 15.81
C CYS A 382 -0.38 -31.74 14.98
N TYR A 383 -0.65 -30.50 15.39
CA TYR A 383 -0.13 -29.31 14.69
C TYR A 383 1.40 -29.24 14.72
N ASN A 384 2.03 -29.63 15.82
CA ASN A 384 3.50 -29.75 15.93
C ASN A 384 4.05 -30.72 14.87
N ASN A 385 3.51 -31.94 14.80
CA ASN A 385 3.93 -32.91 13.78
C ASN A 385 3.66 -32.39 12.36
N TYR A 386 2.51 -31.73 12.16
CA TYR A 386 2.09 -31.21 10.87
C TYR A 386 3.02 -30.11 10.37
N TYR A 387 3.23 -29.04 11.15
CA TYR A 387 4.12 -27.94 10.77
C TYR A 387 5.59 -28.36 10.72
N GLY A 388 6.00 -29.35 11.52
CA GLY A 388 7.34 -29.95 11.45
C GLY A 388 7.60 -30.79 10.20
N SER A 389 6.56 -31.13 9.42
CA SER A 389 6.71 -31.87 8.17
C SER A 389 7.10 -31.00 6.97
N PHE A 390 7.03 -29.66 7.10
CA PHE A 390 7.34 -28.73 6.03
C PHE A 390 8.84 -28.45 5.93
N GLY A 391 9.57 -29.41 5.36
CA GLY A 391 11.01 -29.27 5.11
C GLY A 391 11.32 -28.26 3.99
N LEU A 392 12.52 -27.68 4.04
CA LEU A 392 13.14 -26.95 2.94
C LEU A 392 14.24 -27.81 2.33
N SER A 393 14.18 -28.02 1.01
CA SER A 393 15.29 -28.63 0.28
C SER A 393 16.43 -27.63 0.18
N SER A 394 17.58 -27.98 0.75
CA SER A 394 18.83 -27.23 0.63
C SER A 394 19.81 -28.03 -0.22
N GLU A 395 20.27 -27.43 -1.33
CA GLU A 395 21.36 -27.97 -2.13
C GLU A 395 22.69 -27.60 -1.50
N GLU A 396 23.37 -28.57 -0.90
CA GLU A 396 24.72 -28.36 -0.40
C GLU A 396 25.68 -28.30 -1.60
N HIS A 397 26.10 -27.08 -1.99
CA HIS A 397 26.93 -26.82 -3.17
C HIS A 397 28.23 -27.65 -3.25
N ALA A 398 28.74 -28.13 -2.11
CA ALA A 398 29.96 -28.93 -2.06
C ALA A 398 29.73 -30.42 -2.37
N SER A 399 28.52 -30.96 -2.18
CA SER A 399 28.28 -32.41 -2.18
C SER A 399 27.27 -32.88 -3.24
N ASN A 400 26.58 -31.97 -3.94
CA ASN A 400 25.43 -32.28 -4.81
C ASN A 400 24.37 -33.14 -4.10
N LYS A 401 24.33 -33.13 -2.76
CA LYS A 401 23.37 -33.88 -1.96
C LYS A 401 22.28 -32.93 -1.49
N SER A 402 21.04 -33.20 -1.89
CA SER A 402 19.88 -32.51 -1.33
C SER A 402 19.71 -32.92 0.13
N THR A 403 19.80 -31.96 1.04
CA THR A 403 19.44 -32.15 2.45
C THR A 403 18.12 -31.44 2.72
N PHE A 404 17.30 -31.99 3.62
CA PHE A 404 16.08 -31.33 4.06
C PHE A 404 16.30 -30.72 5.44
N GLN A 405 16.03 -29.43 5.56
CA GLN A 405 16.01 -28.72 6.84
C GLN A 405 14.56 -28.58 7.29
N TYR A 406 14.28 -28.90 8.55
CA TYR A 406 12.93 -28.82 9.11
C TYR A 406 12.91 -27.77 10.22
N PRO A 407 11.83 -26.97 10.33
CA PRO A 407 11.72 -25.98 11.39
C PRO A 407 11.54 -26.64 12.76
N ASP A 408 11.90 -25.94 13.84
CA ASP A 408 11.47 -26.33 15.19
C ASP A 408 9.97 -26.13 15.33
N ALA A 409 9.22 -27.20 15.11
CA ALA A 409 7.77 -27.16 15.06
C ALA A 409 7.11 -26.89 16.41
N SER A 410 7.83 -27.10 17.53
CA SER A 410 7.30 -26.87 18.87
C SER A 410 6.94 -25.39 19.06
N ASN A 411 7.75 -24.50 18.47
CA ASN A 411 7.53 -23.05 18.50
C ASN A 411 6.48 -22.58 17.47
N LYS A 412 6.08 -23.43 16.52
CA LYS A 412 5.15 -23.10 15.42
C LYS A 412 3.73 -23.57 15.66
N ALA A 413 3.58 -24.66 16.41
CA ALA A 413 2.32 -25.39 16.56
C ALA A 413 1.17 -24.48 17.01
N LEU A 414 1.43 -23.58 17.98
CA LEU A 414 0.40 -22.69 18.51
C LEU A 414 -0.10 -21.69 17.47
N ASN A 415 0.80 -20.95 16.82
CA ASN A 415 0.41 -19.97 15.79
C ASN A 415 -0.20 -20.65 14.56
N GLY A 416 0.31 -21.81 14.19
CA GLY A 416 -0.25 -22.62 13.11
C GLY A 416 -1.64 -23.20 13.41
N PHE A 417 -1.93 -23.53 14.68
CA PHE A 417 -3.26 -23.87 15.17
C PHE A 417 -4.22 -22.69 15.00
N LEU A 418 -3.80 -21.48 15.39
CA LEU A 418 -4.60 -20.27 15.27
C LEU A 418 -4.95 -19.94 13.82
N ASP A 419 -3.97 -20.02 12.94
CA ASP A 419 -4.16 -19.80 11.50
C ASP A 419 -5.23 -20.73 10.92
N VAL A 420 -5.15 -22.02 11.22
CA VAL A 420 -6.05 -23.04 10.68
C VAL A 420 -7.46 -22.90 11.25
N GLU A 421 -7.59 -22.83 12.57
CA GLU A 421 -8.90 -22.81 13.23
C GLU A 421 -9.60 -21.46 13.00
N GLY A 422 -8.85 -20.36 12.97
CA GLY A 422 -9.33 -19.03 12.57
C GLY A 422 -9.93 -19.04 11.18
N SER A 423 -9.17 -19.60 10.22
CA SER A 423 -9.62 -19.71 8.84
C SER A 423 -10.84 -20.63 8.70
N ARG A 424 -10.91 -21.75 9.44
CA ARG A 424 -12.11 -22.62 9.45
C ARG A 424 -13.33 -21.88 9.98
N ALA A 425 -13.21 -21.12 11.07
CA ALA A 425 -14.32 -20.34 11.61
C ALA A 425 -14.80 -19.28 10.61
N ALA A 426 -13.87 -18.51 10.05
CA ALA A 426 -14.16 -17.49 9.05
C ALA A 426 -14.85 -18.08 7.81
N LEU A 427 -14.37 -19.23 7.32
CA LEU A 427 -14.99 -19.95 6.21
C LEU A 427 -16.41 -20.41 6.55
N LYS A 428 -16.63 -20.98 7.74
CA LYS A 428 -17.98 -21.39 8.17
C LYS A 428 -18.95 -20.23 8.20
N VAL A 429 -18.52 -19.06 8.69
CA VAL A 429 -19.32 -17.82 8.66
C VAL A 429 -19.66 -17.46 7.21
N LEU A 430 -18.65 -17.40 6.35
CA LEU A 430 -18.85 -17.06 4.93
C LEU A 430 -19.81 -18.04 4.24
N LEU A 431 -19.70 -19.34 4.51
CA LEU A 431 -20.60 -20.35 3.96
C LEU A 431 -22.04 -20.23 4.50
N LYS A 432 -22.23 -19.74 5.74
CA LYS A 432 -23.56 -19.42 6.30
C LYS A 432 -24.16 -18.19 5.63
N GLU A 433 -23.36 -17.16 5.38
CA GLU A 433 -23.80 -15.95 4.66
C GLU A 433 -24.10 -16.23 3.17
N ARG A 434 -23.29 -17.10 2.54
CA ARG A 434 -23.32 -17.39 1.10
C ARG A 434 -23.21 -18.91 0.84
N PRO A 435 -24.30 -19.68 0.98
CA PRO A 435 -24.26 -21.14 0.85
C PRO A 435 -23.75 -21.62 -0.51
N PHE A 436 -22.78 -22.53 -0.47
CA PHE A 436 -22.16 -23.16 -1.63
C PHE A 436 -23.13 -24.17 -2.26
N GLY A 437 -24.07 -23.69 -3.08
CA GLY A 437 -25.04 -24.58 -3.72
C GLY A 437 -26.02 -23.95 -4.69
N LEU A 438 -26.27 -22.64 -4.61
CA LEU A 438 -27.35 -22.07 -5.41
C LEU A 438 -26.95 -21.76 -6.85
N HIS A 439 -25.77 -21.19 -7.13
CA HIS A 439 -25.40 -20.76 -8.49
C HIS A 439 -23.93 -21.04 -8.84
N ARG A 440 -23.54 -22.32 -9.03
CA ARG A 440 -22.29 -22.61 -9.77
C ARG A 440 -22.51 -22.16 -11.21
N VAL A 441 -22.07 -20.95 -11.55
CA VAL A 441 -21.90 -20.54 -12.93
C VAL A 441 -20.98 -21.58 -13.57
N ARG A 442 -21.48 -22.30 -14.59
CA ARG A 442 -20.71 -23.31 -15.32
C ARG A 442 -19.50 -22.60 -15.94
N ARG A 443 -18.34 -22.70 -15.30
CA ARG A 443 -17.08 -22.21 -15.89
C ARG A 443 -16.69 -23.09 -17.07
N SER A 444 -16.23 -22.44 -18.14
CA SER A 444 -15.33 -23.09 -19.09
C SER A 444 -14.02 -23.37 -18.36
N ALA A 445 -13.44 -24.56 -18.55
CA ALA A 445 -12.15 -24.93 -17.94
C ALA A 445 -11.01 -23.96 -18.30
N ASN A 446 -11.21 -23.10 -19.31
CA ASN A 446 -10.20 -22.17 -19.82
C ASN A 446 -10.47 -20.70 -19.47
N SER A 447 -11.54 -20.34 -18.75
CA SER A 447 -11.80 -18.94 -18.38
C SER A 447 -11.26 -18.62 -16.99
N MET A 448 -10.03 -18.10 -16.92
CA MET A 448 -9.42 -17.58 -15.68
C MET A 448 -9.77 -16.10 -15.43
N SER A 449 -10.94 -15.64 -15.88
CA SER A 449 -11.34 -14.27 -15.62
C SER A 449 -11.68 -14.08 -14.15
N VAL A 450 -11.03 -13.10 -13.52
CA VAL A 450 -11.11 -12.76 -12.10
C VAL A 450 -12.55 -12.46 -11.65
N SER A 451 -13.38 -11.91 -12.55
CA SER A 451 -14.80 -11.63 -12.30
C SER A 451 -15.68 -12.88 -12.15
N VAL A 452 -15.13 -14.07 -12.38
CA VAL A 452 -15.87 -15.34 -12.35
C VAL A 452 -15.64 -16.09 -11.03
N LEU A 453 -14.72 -15.65 -10.17
CA LEU A 453 -14.43 -16.27 -8.87
C LEU A 453 -15.59 -16.08 -7.89
N SER A 454 -15.96 -17.16 -7.19
CA SER A 454 -16.94 -17.12 -6.10
C SER A 454 -16.32 -16.52 -4.84
N ASP A 455 -17.16 -16.03 -3.91
CA ASP A 455 -16.67 -15.55 -2.62
C ASP A 455 -15.83 -16.61 -1.89
N VAL A 456 -16.15 -17.89 -2.01
CA VAL A 456 -15.36 -18.93 -1.32
C VAL A 456 -13.98 -19.13 -1.96
N GLU A 457 -13.84 -18.95 -3.28
CA GLU A 457 -12.52 -18.97 -3.91
C GLU A 457 -11.73 -17.71 -3.55
N TRP A 458 -12.41 -16.56 -3.52
CA TRP A 458 -11.82 -15.31 -3.05
C TRP A 458 -11.34 -15.39 -1.61
N PHE A 459 -12.03 -16.14 -0.76
CA PHE A 459 -11.59 -16.43 0.61
C PHE A 459 -10.23 -17.13 0.65
N PHE A 460 -10.08 -18.22 -0.10
CA PHE A 460 -8.78 -18.91 -0.15
C PHE A 460 -7.70 -18.05 -0.78
N ILE A 461 -8.03 -17.30 -1.83
CA ILE A 461 -7.10 -16.36 -2.46
C ILE A 461 -6.67 -15.28 -1.47
N GLY A 462 -7.57 -14.78 -0.62
CA GLY A 462 -7.26 -13.83 0.45
C GLY A 462 -6.29 -14.39 1.48
N ILE A 463 -6.48 -15.64 1.88
CA ILE A 463 -5.50 -16.35 2.73
C ILE A 463 -4.14 -16.41 2.03
N GLY A 464 -4.11 -16.75 0.74
CA GLY A 464 -2.86 -16.78 -0.05
C GLY A 464 -2.16 -15.42 -0.07
N PHE A 465 -2.91 -14.35 -0.34
CA PHE A 465 -2.35 -13.00 -0.44
C PHE A 465 -1.74 -12.46 0.84
N GLU A 466 -2.30 -12.84 2.00
CA GLU A 466 -1.75 -12.43 3.28
C GLU A 466 -0.28 -12.85 3.42
N PHE A 467 0.03 -14.05 2.93
CA PHE A 467 1.32 -14.70 3.09
C PHE A 467 2.23 -14.63 1.85
N CYS A 468 1.86 -13.86 0.83
CA CYS A 468 2.80 -13.55 -0.24
C CYS A 468 3.91 -12.63 0.29
N ASP A 469 5.14 -13.15 0.27
CA ASP A 469 6.40 -12.48 0.59
C ASP A 469 7.37 -12.70 -0.57
N ASP A 470 8.08 -11.66 -1.01
CA ASP A 470 8.99 -11.74 -2.18
C ASP A 470 10.41 -12.19 -1.81
N LYS A 471 10.65 -12.48 -0.52
CA LYS A 471 11.85 -13.15 -0.04
C LYS A 471 12.02 -14.51 -0.68
N ASP A 472 13.27 -14.89 -0.91
CA ASP A 472 13.54 -16.26 -1.30
C ASP A 472 13.22 -17.24 -0.15
N GLU A 473 13.06 -18.52 -0.50
CA GLU A 473 12.66 -19.55 0.47
C GLU A 473 13.73 -19.79 1.54
N SER A 474 15.02 -19.55 1.24
CA SER A 474 16.13 -19.66 2.20
C SER A 474 16.07 -18.53 3.21
N GLU A 475 15.95 -17.28 2.75
CA GLU A 475 15.77 -16.10 3.59
C GLU A 475 14.52 -16.21 4.47
N SER A 476 13.42 -16.71 3.90
CA SER A 476 12.17 -16.96 4.62
C SER A 476 12.33 -18.03 5.69
N PHE A 477 13.11 -19.09 5.43
CA PHE A 477 13.39 -20.14 6.40
C PHE A 477 14.29 -19.65 7.55
N GLU A 478 15.34 -18.89 7.23
CA GLU A 478 16.22 -18.28 8.23
C GLU A 478 15.46 -17.30 9.12
N ALA A 479 14.69 -16.39 8.54
CA ALA A 479 13.86 -15.44 9.29
C ALA A 479 12.81 -16.15 10.17
N ALA A 480 12.33 -17.31 9.73
CA ALA A 480 11.41 -18.11 10.51
C ALA A 480 12.09 -18.95 11.59
N THR A 481 13.42 -19.11 11.62
CA THR A 481 14.06 -20.02 12.59
C THR A 481 13.78 -19.61 14.04
N ASP A 482 13.90 -18.32 14.35
CA ASP A 482 13.67 -17.77 15.70
C ASP A 482 12.25 -17.19 15.91
N SER A 483 11.40 -17.25 14.88
CA SER A 483 10.03 -16.76 14.95
C SER A 483 9.11 -17.76 15.69
N PHE A 484 7.98 -17.31 16.23
CA PHE A 484 6.91 -18.22 16.67
C PHE A 484 5.94 -18.57 15.53
N PHE A 485 6.03 -17.89 14.39
CA PHE A 485 5.16 -18.12 13.24
C PHE A 485 5.81 -19.11 12.27
N PRO A 486 5.02 -20.01 11.62
CA PRO A 486 5.53 -20.74 10.46
C PRO A 486 5.99 -19.75 9.38
N ARG A 487 6.89 -20.16 8.49
CA ARG A 487 7.33 -19.28 7.38
C ARG A 487 6.15 -18.97 6.44
N ASP A 488 6.05 -17.75 5.94
CA ASP A 488 4.86 -17.29 5.23
C ASP A 488 4.58 -18.13 3.96
N SER A 489 5.63 -18.53 3.23
CA SER A 489 5.54 -19.37 2.03
C SER A 489 4.81 -20.71 2.22
N ILE A 490 4.77 -21.25 3.45
CA ILE A 490 4.01 -22.47 3.75
C ILE A 490 2.66 -22.20 4.43
N ARG A 491 2.43 -21.03 5.02
CA ARG A 491 1.25 -20.80 5.88
C ARG A 491 -0.05 -20.94 5.10
N ALA A 492 -0.17 -20.28 3.94
CA ALA A 492 -1.36 -20.41 3.09
C ALA A 492 -1.62 -21.89 2.74
N THR A 493 -0.61 -22.58 2.23
CA THR A 493 -0.66 -24.00 1.87
C THR A 493 -1.00 -24.89 3.07
N ALA A 494 -0.43 -24.61 4.24
CA ALA A 494 -0.67 -25.39 5.45
C ALA A 494 -2.11 -25.22 5.94
N ILE A 495 -2.66 -24.01 5.85
CA ILE A 495 -4.05 -23.69 6.21
C ILE A 495 -5.02 -24.43 5.30
N ILE A 496 -4.90 -24.26 3.98
CA ILE A 496 -5.87 -24.84 3.04
C ILE A 496 -5.84 -26.38 3.04
N ARG A 497 -4.67 -26.99 3.28
CA ARG A 497 -4.54 -28.45 3.45
C ARG A 497 -5.21 -28.97 4.71
N GLN A 498 -5.63 -28.09 5.62
CA GLN A 498 -6.43 -28.43 6.80
C GLN A 498 -7.91 -28.05 6.63
N ILE A 499 -8.36 -27.63 5.44
CA ILE A 499 -9.75 -27.21 5.17
C ILE A 499 -10.34 -28.06 4.03
N PRO A 500 -11.12 -29.13 4.34
CA PRO A 500 -11.74 -30.06 3.38
C PRO A 500 -12.41 -29.42 2.16
N GLU A 501 -13.05 -28.27 2.39
CA GLU A 501 -13.79 -27.52 1.38
C GLU A 501 -12.87 -27.03 0.24
N PHE A 502 -11.58 -26.81 0.50
CA PHE A 502 -10.62 -26.37 -0.51
C PHE A 502 -10.52 -27.38 -1.67
N GLU A 503 -10.35 -28.67 -1.36
CA GLU A 503 -10.28 -29.73 -2.37
C GLU A 503 -11.55 -29.80 -3.22
N GLU A 504 -12.72 -29.61 -2.61
CA GLU A 504 -14.00 -29.63 -3.31
C GLU A 504 -14.15 -28.43 -4.26
N ILE A 505 -13.71 -27.26 -3.81
CA ILE A 505 -13.85 -25.98 -4.52
C ILE A 505 -12.92 -25.94 -5.73
N PHE A 506 -11.63 -26.26 -5.51
CA PHE A 506 -10.62 -26.26 -6.56
C PHE A 506 -10.51 -27.59 -7.33
N ARG A 507 -11.34 -28.58 -6.97
CA ARG A 507 -11.42 -29.91 -7.60
C ARG A 507 -10.10 -30.64 -7.61
N CYS A 508 -9.40 -30.63 -6.47
CA CYS A 508 -8.13 -31.31 -6.35
C CYS A 508 -8.29 -32.83 -6.50
N GLY A 509 -7.33 -33.44 -7.19
CA GLY A 509 -7.29 -34.90 -7.36
C GLY A 509 -6.95 -35.60 -6.05
N LYS A 510 -7.37 -36.86 -5.91
CA LYS A 510 -7.16 -37.70 -4.69
C LYS A 510 -5.69 -37.99 -4.35
N GLU A 511 -4.76 -37.64 -5.24
CA GLU A 511 -3.32 -37.89 -5.12
C GLU A 511 -2.49 -36.59 -5.27
N GLY A 512 -3.12 -35.41 -5.19
CA GLY A 512 -2.42 -34.12 -5.32
C GLY A 512 -1.61 -33.72 -4.08
N ALA A 513 -0.67 -32.78 -4.27
CA ALA A 513 0.14 -32.23 -3.18
C ALA A 513 -0.71 -31.54 -2.10
N MET A 514 -1.85 -30.96 -2.50
CA MET A 514 -2.83 -30.36 -1.60
C MET A 514 -3.77 -31.34 -0.92
N LYS A 515 -3.54 -32.66 -1.06
CA LYS A 515 -4.34 -33.64 -0.34
C LYS A 515 -4.29 -33.37 1.16
N HIS A 516 -5.46 -33.34 1.79
CA HIS A 516 -5.59 -33.17 3.22
C HIS A 516 -4.69 -34.18 3.94
N ALA A 517 -3.81 -33.64 4.79
CA ALA A 517 -3.15 -34.44 5.80
C ALA A 517 -4.21 -34.96 6.78
N GLU A 518 -3.80 -35.81 7.73
CA GLU A 518 -4.63 -36.04 8.91
C GLU A 518 -5.05 -34.68 9.50
N LEU A 519 -6.37 -34.45 9.60
CA LEU A 519 -6.88 -33.16 9.99
C LEU A 519 -6.62 -32.95 11.48
N CYS A 520 -5.79 -31.98 11.79
CA CYS A 520 -5.65 -31.50 13.16
C CYS A 520 -6.91 -30.71 13.51
N LYS A 521 -7.52 -31.00 14.65
CA LYS A 521 -8.72 -30.32 15.12
C LYS A 521 -8.69 -30.15 16.63
N ILE A 522 -8.93 -28.92 17.08
CA ILE A 522 -9.08 -28.61 18.51
C ILE A 522 -10.47 -28.03 18.79
N ILE A 523 -10.90 -26.99 18.06
CA ILE A 523 -12.15 -26.26 18.36
C ILE A 523 -13.18 -26.40 17.24
N VAL A 524 -12.86 -25.91 16.03
CA VAL A 524 -13.80 -25.67 14.93
C VAL A 524 -13.92 -26.86 13.99
#